data_AF-A0A8B6BFU0-F1
#
_entry.id   AF-A0A8B6BFU0-F1
#
_cell.length_a   1.000
_cell.length_b   1.000
_cell.length_c   1.000
_cell.angle_alpha   90.00
_cell.angle_beta   90.00
_cell.angle_gamma   90.00
#
_symmetry.space_group_name_H-M   'P 1'
#
loop_
_entity.id
_entity.type
_entity.pdbx_description
1 polymer ?
#
loop_
_entity_poly.entity_id
_entity_poly.type
_entity_poly.pdbx_seq_one_letter_code
_entity_poly.pdbx_strand_id
1 'polypeptide(L)'
;MERTYQMLKREMIDMNTTLSTVKLELSEEKAKTENLQRSLQRGFTAGQLYKGPSLSSRYGGPSNTLCLPNNPETSNRTATGAVNEDAPCAVCRSHYTYASIMIPGRKSCYSGWKLEYQGYLMSNSYGYKASSYICVDNNPEFLQGGKSNQNGNLLYATGTKCGSLPCPPYDDHFAVYCVVCSK
;
A
#
# COMPACT_ATOMS: atom_id res chain seq x y z
N MET A 1 -46.74 -30.52 -18.51
CA MET A 1 -45.36 -30.15 -18.89
C MET A 1 -45.23 -28.67 -19.25
N GLU A 2 -46.09 -28.11 -20.11
CA GLU A 2 -45.97 -26.69 -20.53
C GLU A 2 -46.07 -25.66 -19.38
N ARG A 3 -46.98 -25.86 -18.41
CA ARG A 3 -47.17 -24.92 -17.29
C ARG A 3 -45.97 -24.84 -16.35
N THR A 4 -45.34 -25.99 -16.05
CA THR A 4 -44.14 -26.06 -15.20
C THR A 4 -42.92 -25.43 -15.89
N TYR A 5 -42.78 -25.60 -17.21
CA TYR A 5 -41.73 -24.94 -17.98
C TYR A 5 -41.87 -23.40 -17.99
N GLN A 6 -43.09 -22.89 -18.18
CA GLN A 6 -43.34 -21.45 -18.14
C GLN A 6 -43.12 -20.85 -16.74
N MET A 7 -43.38 -21.63 -15.69
CA MET A 7 -43.10 -21.23 -14.30
C MET A 7 -41.60 -21.11 -14.04
N LEU A 8 -40.81 -22.14 -14.39
CA LEU A 8 -39.34 -22.11 -14.30
C LEU A 8 -38.71 -20.99 -15.12
N LYS A 9 -39.25 -20.72 -16.32
CA LYS A 9 -38.76 -19.61 -17.16
C LYS A 9 -38.97 -18.25 -16.50
N ARG A 10 -40.09 -18.04 -15.81
CA ARG A 10 -40.34 -16.80 -15.05
C ARG A 10 -39.39 -16.67 -13.86
N GLU A 11 -39.18 -17.75 -13.11
CA GLU A 11 -38.22 -17.76 -11.99
C GLU A 11 -36.79 -17.46 -12.44
N MET A 12 -36.37 -18.00 -13.59
CA MET A 12 -35.04 -17.71 -14.14
C MET A 12 -34.89 -16.24 -14.56
N ILE A 13 -35.95 -15.64 -15.12
CA ILE A 13 -35.97 -14.22 -15.46
C ILE A 13 -35.91 -13.36 -14.19
N ASP A 14 -36.67 -13.74 -13.16
CA ASP A 14 -36.70 -13.04 -11.87
C ASP A 14 -35.36 -13.12 -11.16
N MET A 15 -34.73 -14.30 -11.13
CA MET A 15 -33.37 -14.48 -10.61
C MET A 15 -32.33 -13.67 -11.39
N ASN A 16 -32.41 -13.63 -12.73
CA ASN A 16 -31.46 -12.87 -13.53
C ASN A 16 -31.62 -11.35 -13.34
N THR A 17 -32.85 -10.90 -13.13
CA THR A 17 -33.17 -9.51 -12.80
C THR A 17 -32.61 -9.15 -11.43
N THR A 18 -32.83 -10.02 -10.43
CA THR A 18 -32.28 -9.88 -9.08
C THR A 18 -30.75 -9.90 -9.07
N LEU A 19 -30.12 -10.75 -9.88
CA LEU A 19 -28.66 -10.78 -10.02
C LEU A 19 -28.12 -9.47 -10.61
N SER A 20 -28.87 -8.85 -11.52
CA SER A 20 -28.48 -7.59 -12.16
C SER A 20 -28.58 -6.42 -11.18
N THR A 21 -29.61 -6.37 -10.34
CA THR A 21 -29.75 -5.34 -9.30
C THR A 21 -28.64 -5.45 -8.25
N VAL A 22 -28.37 -6.66 -7.75
CA VAL A 22 -27.29 -6.89 -6.77
C VAL A 22 -25.92 -6.50 -7.33
N LYS A 23 -25.65 -6.72 -8.63
CA LYS A 23 -24.40 -6.29 -9.26
C LYS A 23 -24.25 -4.77 -9.30
N LEU A 24 -25.34 -4.04 -9.55
CA LEU A 24 -25.34 -2.58 -9.53
C LEU A 24 -25.07 -2.04 -8.13
N GLU A 25 -25.76 -2.54 -7.12
CA GLU A 25 -25.55 -2.15 -5.71
C GLU A 25 -24.11 -2.44 -5.25
N LEU A 26 -23.55 -3.59 -5.64
CA LEU A 26 -22.16 -3.93 -5.36
C LEU A 26 -21.17 -2.95 -6.02
N SER A 27 -21.50 -2.44 -7.20
CA SER A 27 -20.66 -1.44 -7.89
C SER A 27 -20.68 -0.08 -7.18
N GLU A 28 -21.84 0.32 -6.63
CA GLU A 28 -21.97 1.56 -5.86
C GLU A 28 -21.26 1.47 -4.52
N GLU A 29 -21.39 0.35 -3.79
CA GLU A 29 -20.66 0.15 -2.53
C GLU A 29 -19.15 0.07 -2.74
N LYS A 30 -18.69 -0.52 -3.85
CA LYS A 30 -17.27 -0.45 -4.24
C LYS A 30 -16.82 0.99 -4.47
N ALA A 31 -17.61 1.81 -5.19
CA ALA A 31 -17.28 3.21 -5.43
C ALA A 31 -17.24 4.03 -4.12
N LYS A 32 -18.18 3.79 -3.19
CA LYS A 32 -18.15 4.40 -1.84
C LYS A 32 -16.89 4.03 -1.07
N THR A 33 -16.51 2.75 -1.11
CA THR A 33 -15.31 2.24 -0.44
C THR A 33 -14.04 2.86 -1.04
N GLU A 34 -13.95 2.97 -2.36
CA GLU A 34 -12.82 3.61 -3.05
C GLU A 34 -12.72 5.10 -2.71
N ASN A 35 -13.84 5.82 -2.66
CA ASN A 35 -13.86 7.23 -2.28
C ASN A 35 -13.45 7.45 -0.82
N LEU A 36 -13.87 6.55 0.08
CA LEU A 36 -13.45 6.57 1.48
C LEU A 36 -11.95 6.28 1.61
N GLN A 37 -11.43 5.30 0.85
CA GLN A 37 -9.99 5.01 0.77
C GLN A 37 -9.20 6.22 0.25
N ARG A 38 -9.66 6.89 -0.82
CA ARG A 38 -9.02 8.11 -1.35
C ARG A 38 -8.99 9.25 -0.33
N SER A 39 -10.06 9.41 0.44
CA SER A 39 -10.14 10.44 1.49
C SER A 39 -9.14 10.18 2.62
N LEU A 40 -8.98 8.93 3.04
CA LEU A 40 -7.95 8.52 4.01
C LEU A 40 -6.55 8.80 3.47
N GLN A 41 -6.26 8.47 2.19
CA GLN A 41 -4.96 8.68 1.56
C GLN A 41 -4.51 10.13 1.49
N ARG A 42 -5.42 11.09 1.27
CA ARG A 42 -5.10 12.53 1.33
C ARG A 42 -4.68 12.97 2.74
N GLY A 43 -5.22 12.32 3.78
CA GLY A 43 -4.81 12.56 5.17
C GLY A 43 -3.44 11.96 5.52
N PHE A 44 -3.03 10.90 4.82
CA PHE A 44 -1.77 10.19 5.09
C PHE A 44 -0.51 10.99 4.75
N THR A 45 -0.55 11.92 3.78
CA THR A 45 0.63 12.72 3.40
C THR A 45 1.07 13.75 4.45
N ALA A 46 0.24 14.04 5.46
CA ALA A 46 0.53 15.05 6.48
C ALA A 46 1.04 14.49 7.81
N GLY A 47 0.90 13.18 8.08
CA GLY A 47 0.96 12.66 9.47
C GLY A 47 1.85 11.45 9.74
N GLN A 48 2.51 10.86 8.73
CA GLN A 48 3.28 9.63 8.93
C GLN A 48 4.76 9.91 9.17
N LEU A 49 5.22 9.58 10.39
CA LEU A 49 6.60 9.69 10.82
C LEU A 49 7.06 8.34 11.39
N TYR A 50 7.84 7.59 10.63
CA TYR A 50 8.49 6.36 11.10
C TYR A 50 9.97 6.59 11.34
N LYS A 51 10.60 5.82 12.23
CA LYS A 51 12.07 5.76 12.30
C LYS A 51 12.56 4.41 11.77
N GLY A 52 13.44 4.43 10.78
CA GLY A 52 14.17 3.23 10.36
C GLY A 52 15.39 2.97 11.25
N PRO A 53 15.95 1.74 11.26
CA PRO A 53 17.25 1.48 11.87
C PRO A 53 18.33 2.39 11.26
N SER A 54 19.29 2.80 12.08
CA SER A 54 20.39 3.71 11.75
C SER A 54 21.45 3.07 10.83
N LEU A 55 21.07 2.70 9.60
CA LEU A 55 22.03 2.43 8.53
C LEU A 55 22.46 3.76 7.88
N SER A 56 23.54 4.31 8.40
CA SER A 56 24.26 5.45 7.81
C SER A 56 24.92 5.03 6.49
N SER A 57 24.19 5.13 5.38
CA SER A 57 24.82 5.19 4.05
C SER A 57 24.79 6.62 3.55
N ARG A 58 25.97 7.22 3.34
CA ARG A 58 26.15 8.57 2.80
C ARG A 58 25.83 8.69 1.30
N TYR A 59 25.43 7.61 0.65
CA TYR A 59 24.99 7.57 -0.74
C TYR A 59 23.60 6.95 -0.81
N GLY A 60 22.61 7.76 -1.17
CA GLY A 60 21.25 7.32 -1.43
C GLY A 60 21.18 6.54 -2.74
N GLY A 61 21.20 5.21 -2.65
CA GLY A 61 20.79 4.32 -3.74
C GLY A 61 19.41 3.73 -3.46
N PRO A 62 18.69 3.17 -4.44
CA PRO A 62 17.51 2.35 -4.16
C PRO A 62 17.95 1.22 -3.22
N SER A 63 17.55 1.30 -1.95
CA SER A 63 17.91 0.27 -0.99
C SER A 63 16.81 -0.77 -1.00
N ASN A 64 17.16 -2.05 -1.13
CA ASN A 64 16.25 -3.18 -0.97
C ASN A 64 15.85 -3.39 0.51
N THR A 65 15.81 -2.31 1.30
CA THR A 65 15.46 -2.35 2.71
C THR A 65 13.96 -2.48 2.81
N LEU A 66 13.54 -3.55 3.47
CA LEU A 66 12.17 -3.96 3.55
C LEU A 66 11.69 -3.80 5.00
N CYS A 67 10.74 -2.88 5.23
CA CYS A 67 10.12 -2.71 6.54
C CYS A 67 8.83 -3.55 6.60
N LEU A 68 8.97 -4.81 7.02
CA LEU A 68 7.87 -5.77 7.20
C LEU A 68 7.35 -5.75 8.64
N PRO A 69 6.14 -6.30 8.86
CA PRO A 69 5.77 -6.86 10.15
C PRO A 69 6.84 -7.85 10.69
N ASN A 70 7.08 -7.83 12.00
CA ASN A 70 7.93 -8.80 12.69
C ASN A 70 7.34 -10.22 12.67
N ASN A 71 6.06 -10.40 12.30
CA ASN A 71 5.46 -11.73 12.15
C ASN A 71 4.41 -11.76 11.03
N PRO A 72 4.50 -12.65 10.01
CA PRO A 72 3.49 -12.79 8.96
C PRO A 72 2.29 -13.59 9.47
N GLU A 73 1.58 -13.04 10.45
CA GLU A 73 0.24 -13.48 10.81
C GLU A 73 -0.67 -12.26 10.95
N THR A 74 -1.95 -12.45 10.65
CA THR A 74 -3.00 -11.42 10.59
C THR A 74 -3.01 -10.52 11.82
N SER A 75 -2.21 -9.46 11.77
CA SER A 75 -2.28 -8.37 12.72
C SER A 75 -3.58 -7.63 12.44
N ASN A 76 -4.57 -7.84 13.31
CA ASN A 76 -5.82 -7.08 13.35
C ASN A 76 -5.61 -5.58 13.65
N ARG A 77 -4.37 -5.11 13.71
CA ARG A 77 -4.06 -3.69 13.75
C ARG A 77 -4.04 -3.20 12.32
N THR A 78 -5.15 -2.59 11.89
CA THR A 78 -5.07 -1.52 10.89
C THR A 78 -4.02 -0.52 11.35
N ALA A 79 -2.94 -0.38 10.61
CA ALA A 79 -1.93 0.64 10.85
C ALA A 79 -2.50 2.04 10.54
N THR A 80 -3.39 2.49 11.40
CA THR A 80 -3.93 3.85 11.44
C THR A 80 -3.06 4.68 12.38
N GLY A 81 -2.33 5.65 11.83
CA GLY A 81 -1.84 6.81 12.59
C GLY A 81 -0.67 6.58 13.54
N ALA A 82 0.37 5.85 13.12
CA ALA A 82 1.60 5.79 13.89
C ALA A 82 2.45 7.06 13.70
N VAL A 83 2.68 7.76 14.81
CA VAL A 83 3.50 8.97 14.88
C VAL A 83 4.59 8.72 15.93
N ASN A 84 5.86 8.93 15.56
CA ASN A 84 7.03 8.72 16.43
C ASN A 84 7.32 7.25 16.82
N GLU A 85 6.84 6.29 16.06
CA GLU A 85 7.09 4.86 16.31
C GLU A 85 8.30 4.36 15.49
N ASP A 86 9.07 3.45 16.08
CA ASP A 86 10.21 2.80 15.42
C ASP A 86 9.70 1.64 14.54
N ALA A 87 10.03 1.67 13.24
CA ALA A 87 9.68 0.61 12.31
C ALA A 87 10.79 -0.47 12.29
N PRO A 88 10.45 -1.75 12.51
CA PRO A 88 11.38 -2.84 12.26
C PRO A 88 11.62 -2.92 10.74
N CYS A 89 12.88 -2.83 10.32
CA CYS A 89 13.24 -3.04 8.92
C CYS A 89 14.29 -4.14 8.83
N ALA A 90 14.08 -5.05 7.88
CA ALA A 90 14.93 -6.20 7.62
C ALA A 90 15.40 -6.21 6.16
N VAL A 91 16.49 -6.93 5.91
CA VAL A 91 16.91 -7.29 4.55
C VAL A 91 16.71 -8.79 4.42
N CYS A 92 15.76 -9.20 3.58
CA CYS A 92 15.48 -10.60 3.34
C CYS A 92 16.33 -11.13 2.18
N ARG A 93 16.99 -12.27 2.39
CA ARG A 93 17.63 -13.03 1.29
C ARG A 93 16.66 -14.11 0.84
N SER A 94 16.14 -13.99 -0.37
CA SER A 94 15.33 -15.05 -0.96
C SER A 94 16.25 -16.12 -1.57
N HIS A 95 16.00 -17.38 -1.22
CA HIS A 95 16.83 -18.52 -1.61
C HIS A 95 16.61 -18.99 -3.06
N TYR A 96 15.47 -18.64 -3.68
CA TYR A 96 15.04 -19.19 -4.98
C TYR A 96 14.79 -18.12 -6.05
N THR A 97 15.03 -16.84 -5.74
CA THR A 97 14.80 -15.74 -6.68
C THR A 97 16.12 -15.11 -7.07
N TYR A 98 16.35 -14.97 -8.36
CA TYR A 98 17.56 -14.41 -8.95
C TYR A 98 17.51 -12.87 -9.03
N ALA A 99 16.33 -12.27 -8.94
CA ALA A 99 16.15 -10.82 -8.93
C ALA A 99 15.01 -10.38 -8.01
N SER A 100 15.21 -9.26 -7.30
CA SER A 100 14.14 -8.52 -6.62
C SER A 100 14.12 -7.07 -7.10
N ILE A 101 12.92 -6.51 -7.26
CA ILE A 101 12.72 -5.13 -7.71
C ILE A 101 11.64 -4.44 -6.89
N MET A 102 11.86 -3.18 -6.55
CA MET A 102 10.84 -2.27 -6.05
C MET A 102 10.28 -1.47 -7.23
N ILE A 103 8.96 -1.45 -7.38
CA ILE A 103 8.26 -0.71 -8.43
C ILE A 103 7.41 0.38 -7.76
N PRO A 104 7.83 1.67 -7.82
CA PRO A 104 7.04 2.77 -7.30
C PRO A 104 5.82 3.06 -8.19
N GLY A 105 4.76 3.61 -7.58
CA GLY A 105 3.50 3.96 -8.24
C GLY A 105 2.58 2.77 -8.56
N ARG A 106 2.91 1.55 -8.11
CA ARG A 106 2.14 0.34 -8.39
C ARG A 106 1.78 -0.42 -7.12
N LYS A 107 0.64 -1.12 -7.18
CA LYS A 107 0.18 -2.07 -6.15
C LYS A 107 0.45 -3.53 -6.53
N SER A 108 0.82 -3.79 -7.79
CA SER A 108 0.97 -5.14 -8.31
C SER A 108 2.22 -5.30 -9.18
N CYS A 109 2.78 -6.50 -9.13
CA CYS A 109 3.93 -6.90 -9.93
C CYS A 109 3.57 -7.08 -11.41
N TYR A 110 4.59 -7.06 -12.27
CA TYR A 110 4.43 -7.46 -13.67
C TYR A 110 4.11 -8.95 -13.78
N SER A 111 3.52 -9.37 -14.92
CA SER A 111 3.26 -10.78 -15.18
C SER A 111 4.55 -11.61 -15.09
N GLY A 112 4.48 -12.77 -14.43
CA GLY A 112 5.62 -13.65 -14.21
C GLY A 112 6.58 -13.23 -13.09
N TRP A 113 6.25 -12.18 -12.33
CA TRP A 113 6.93 -11.84 -11.08
C TRP A 113 6.06 -12.23 -9.89
N LYS A 114 6.71 -12.72 -8.85
CA LYS A 114 6.07 -13.03 -7.57
C LYS A 114 5.96 -11.76 -6.74
N LEU A 115 4.78 -11.51 -6.18
CA LEU A 115 4.57 -10.46 -5.19
C LEU A 115 5.20 -10.88 -3.86
N GLU A 116 6.10 -10.06 -3.34
CA GLU A 116 6.62 -10.24 -1.99
C GLU A 116 5.82 -9.40 -0.99
N TYR A 117 5.64 -8.09 -1.26
CA TYR A 117 4.74 -7.23 -0.48
C TYR A 117 4.39 -5.93 -1.23
N GLN A 118 3.41 -5.18 -0.72
CA GLN A 118 2.99 -3.88 -1.24
C GLN A 118 2.84 -2.87 -0.10
N GLY A 119 2.99 -1.58 -0.42
CA GLY A 119 3.08 -0.56 0.61
C GLY A 119 3.07 0.87 0.08
N TYR A 120 3.63 1.77 0.87
CA TYR A 120 3.82 3.18 0.53
C TYR A 120 5.30 3.53 0.37
N LEU A 121 5.58 4.33 -0.65
CA LEU A 121 6.91 4.84 -0.91
C LEU A 121 7.23 5.93 0.11
N MET A 122 8.28 5.73 0.90
CA MET A 122 8.70 6.67 1.94
C MET A 122 10.14 7.09 1.77
N SER A 123 10.46 8.28 2.24
CA SER A 123 11.79 8.89 2.17
C SER A 123 11.97 9.89 3.31
N ASN A 124 13.17 10.43 3.49
CA ASN A 124 13.38 11.46 4.51
C ASN A 124 12.80 12.81 4.05
N SER A 125 12.60 13.73 4.98
CA SER A 125 12.07 15.06 4.67
C SER A 125 13.07 15.88 3.85
N TYR A 126 12.54 16.79 3.04
CA TYR A 126 13.22 17.66 2.09
C TYR A 126 14.43 18.44 2.67
N GLY A 127 14.48 18.65 3.99
CA GLY A 127 15.58 19.34 4.68
C GLY A 127 16.73 18.45 5.17
N TYR A 128 16.63 17.13 5.06
CA TYR A 128 17.64 16.17 5.50
C TYR A 128 18.45 15.64 4.31
N LYS A 129 19.69 15.15 4.56
CA LYS A 129 20.60 14.65 3.50
C LYS A 129 19.92 13.58 2.64
N ALA A 130 20.39 13.47 1.38
CA ALA A 130 19.90 12.55 0.37
C ALA A 130 19.51 11.19 0.97
N SER A 131 18.21 10.89 0.91
CA SER A 131 17.64 9.68 1.45
C SER A 131 17.15 8.79 0.32
N SER A 132 17.36 7.50 0.48
CA SER A 132 16.83 6.49 -0.41
C SER A 132 15.32 6.43 -0.28
N TYR A 133 14.61 6.20 -1.38
CA TYR A 133 13.23 5.75 -1.32
C TYR A 133 13.19 4.30 -0.88
N ILE A 134 12.33 4.01 0.09
CA ILE A 134 12.04 2.65 0.55
C ILE A 134 10.55 2.37 0.45
N CYS A 135 10.21 1.11 0.23
CA CYS A 135 8.82 0.67 0.23
C CYS A 135 8.46 0.13 1.62
N VAL A 136 7.64 0.86 2.36
CA VAL A 136 7.17 0.47 3.70
C VAL A 136 5.85 -0.27 3.55
N ASP A 137 5.72 -1.44 4.16
CA ASP A 137 4.51 -2.27 4.07
C ASP A 137 3.23 -1.47 4.35
N ASN A 138 2.11 -1.84 3.73
CA ASN A 138 0.82 -1.18 3.94
C ASN A 138 0.31 -1.33 5.39
N ASN A 139 0.79 -2.34 6.11
CA ASN A 139 0.49 -2.61 7.50
C ASN A 139 1.79 -2.66 8.34
N PRO A 140 2.46 -1.52 8.55
CA PRO A 140 3.71 -1.48 9.29
C PRO A 140 3.50 -1.89 10.76
N GLU A 141 4.44 -2.65 11.29
CA GLU A 141 4.54 -2.91 12.72
C GLU A 141 5.49 -1.92 13.39
N PHE A 142 5.46 -1.93 14.72
CA PHE A 142 6.23 -1.01 15.56
C PHE A 142 6.91 -1.76 16.68
N LEU A 143 8.13 -1.34 17.03
CA LEU A 143 8.84 -1.89 18.18
C LEU A 143 8.20 -1.40 19.50
N GLN A 144 7.93 -2.33 20.41
CA GLN A 144 7.48 -1.97 21.76
C GLN A 144 8.57 -1.16 22.47
N GLY A 145 8.22 0.05 22.93
CA GLY A 145 9.17 0.98 23.56
C GLY A 145 9.81 2.01 22.63
N GLY A 146 9.54 1.95 21.32
CA GLY A 146 10.07 2.89 20.31
C GLY A 146 9.40 4.28 20.26
N LYS A 147 8.59 4.63 21.25
CA LYS A 147 7.73 5.84 21.24
C LYS A 147 8.45 7.15 21.54
N SER A 148 9.74 7.12 21.81
CA SER A 148 10.52 8.31 22.19
C SER A 148 11.03 9.04 20.96
N ASN A 149 10.72 10.34 20.79
CA ASN A 149 11.24 11.10 19.66
C ASN A 149 12.73 11.41 19.84
N GLN A 150 13.59 10.67 19.14
CA GLN A 150 15.04 10.84 19.15
C GLN A 150 15.59 11.51 17.87
N ASN A 151 14.72 11.99 16.96
CA ASN A 151 15.10 12.62 15.69
C ASN A 151 16.13 11.79 14.86
N GLY A 152 15.91 10.47 14.77
CA GLY A 152 16.76 9.54 14.00
C GLY A 152 16.50 9.58 12.49
N ASN A 153 16.56 8.42 11.82
CA ASN A 153 16.23 8.30 10.39
C ASN A 153 14.72 8.34 10.16
N LEU A 154 14.18 9.54 9.98
CA LEU A 154 12.76 9.79 9.78
C LEU A 154 12.31 9.37 8.37
N LEU A 155 11.16 8.70 8.29
CA LEU A 155 10.51 8.26 7.06
C LEU A 155 9.17 8.96 6.94
N TYR A 156 9.01 9.68 5.85
CA TYR A 156 7.83 10.43 5.45
C TYR A 156 7.24 9.81 4.19
N ALA A 157 5.92 9.72 4.14
CA ALA A 157 5.22 9.29 2.93
C ALA A 157 5.53 10.24 1.76
N THR A 158 5.90 9.67 0.62
CA THR A 158 6.12 10.42 -0.61
C THR A 158 4.77 10.78 -1.21
N GLY A 159 4.50 12.06 -1.36
CA GLY A 159 3.29 12.57 -2.00
C GLY A 159 3.47 12.84 -3.49
N THR A 160 2.45 12.59 -4.29
CA THR A 160 2.35 13.13 -5.66
C THR A 160 2.11 14.64 -5.61
N LYS A 161 2.69 15.37 -6.56
CA LYS A 161 2.44 16.81 -6.74
C LYS A 161 2.14 17.13 -8.20
N CYS A 162 0.95 17.69 -8.45
CA CYS A 162 0.59 18.17 -9.78
C CYS A 162 1.48 19.34 -10.21
N GLY A 163 1.81 19.38 -11.50
CA GLY A 163 2.80 20.30 -12.07
C GLY A 163 4.12 19.58 -12.36
N SER A 164 4.71 18.95 -11.34
CA SER A 164 5.85 18.03 -11.52
C SER A 164 5.42 16.71 -12.17
N LEU A 165 4.20 16.26 -11.86
CA LEU A 165 3.54 15.14 -12.53
C LEU A 165 2.30 15.62 -13.29
N PRO A 166 1.97 14.99 -14.44
CA PRO A 166 0.73 15.27 -15.15
C PRO A 166 -0.47 14.77 -14.34
N CYS A 167 -1.48 15.62 -14.23
CA CYS A 167 -2.74 15.29 -13.57
C CYS A 167 -3.85 15.53 -14.59
N PRO A 168 -4.52 14.48 -15.14
CA PRO A 168 -4.43 13.03 -14.84
C PRO A 168 -3.23 12.29 -15.48
N PRO A 169 -2.88 11.05 -15.07
CA PRO A 169 -3.63 10.10 -14.22
C PRO A 169 -3.30 10.17 -12.72
N TYR A 170 -2.36 11.02 -12.32
CA TYR A 170 -1.99 11.20 -10.91
C TYR A 170 -2.92 12.22 -10.24
N ASP A 171 -3.25 11.98 -8.98
CA ASP A 171 -4.01 12.92 -8.14
C ASP A 171 -3.03 13.78 -7.32
N ASP A 172 -3.35 15.03 -7.01
CA ASP A 172 -2.49 15.91 -6.18
C ASP A 172 -2.51 15.50 -4.71
N HIS A 173 -1.35 15.51 -4.04
CA HIS A 173 -1.18 15.17 -2.61
C HIS A 173 -1.65 13.76 -2.21
N PHE A 174 -1.36 12.76 -3.03
CA PHE A 174 -1.61 11.36 -2.68
C PHE A 174 -0.32 10.64 -2.32
N ALA A 175 -0.37 9.80 -1.29
CA ALA A 175 0.73 8.90 -0.97
C ALA A 175 1.01 7.96 -2.14
N VAL A 176 2.27 7.91 -2.58
CA VAL A 176 2.72 7.06 -3.68
C VAL A 176 2.78 5.62 -3.19
N TYR A 177 2.06 4.73 -3.87
CA TYR A 177 2.16 3.28 -3.61
C TYR A 177 3.49 2.71 -4.09
N CYS A 178 3.87 1.56 -3.56
CA CYS A 178 4.99 0.77 -4.05
C CYS A 178 4.69 -0.72 -3.91
N VAL A 179 5.38 -1.52 -4.71
CA VAL A 179 5.31 -2.98 -4.65
C VAL A 179 6.71 -3.55 -4.80
N VAL A 180 7.03 -4.58 -4.04
CA VAL A 180 8.27 -5.33 -4.18
C VAL A 180 7.98 -6.71 -4.72
N CYS A 181 8.73 -7.06 -5.75
CA CYS A 181 8.53 -8.23 -6.57
C CYS A 181 9.81 -9.04 -6.66
N SER A 182 9.70 -10.35 -6.82
CA SER A 182 10.81 -11.26 -7.00
C SER A 182 10.60 -12.20 -8.19
N LYS A 183 11.68 -12.75 -8.73
CA LYS A 183 11.66 -13.73 -9.83
C LYS A 183 12.78 -14.76 -9.70
#